data_AF-A0A958DJ36-F1
#
_entry.id   AF-A0A958DJ36-F1
#
_cell.length_a   1.000
_cell.length_b   1.000
_cell.length_c   1.000
_cell.angle_alpha   90.00
_cell.angle_beta   90.00
_cell.angle_gamma   90.00
#
_symmetry.space_group_name_H-M   'P 1'
#
loop_
_entity.id
_entity.type
_entity.pdbx_description
1 polymer ?
#
loop_
_entity_poly.entity_id
_entity_poly.type
_entity_poly.pdbx_seq_one_letter_code
_entity_poly.pdbx_strand_id
1 'polypeptide(L)'
;LAVAQQERSSSQRGWQQFKFISGKLLFGLMLILFTVLYLYFYRRSIFNDNRLLGMITIIFLMHFALAYVIKNFTSWPPETIPIVVAPMMLAMLLDFGTAFISGVSLSLILGSVLGNDYTFTFMSLIVGSVAIFSVQKIRNRKQMYRAILYITIAYLGVTSIFGLLHFKAMQDIFSNFVYYQATNAILAPTVVFLLIGIFEKLFDVTTDITLLELSDLNHPLIKDLSVKAPGSF
;
A
#
# COMPACT_ATOMS: atom_id res chain seq x y z
N LEU A 1 42.36 9.06 30.18
CA LEU A 1 41.77 10.14 29.36
C LEU A 1 41.11 9.59 28.09
N ALA A 2 41.79 8.78 27.28
CA ALA A 2 41.19 8.15 26.08
C ALA A 2 39.99 7.24 26.37
N VAL A 3 40.04 6.42 27.43
CA VAL A 3 38.91 5.56 27.85
C VAL A 3 37.69 6.38 28.28
N ALA A 4 37.88 7.47 29.03
CA ALA A 4 36.80 8.37 29.45
C ALA A 4 36.21 9.19 28.27
N GLN A 5 37.00 9.49 27.23
CA GLN A 5 36.50 10.08 25.98
C GLN A 5 35.75 9.05 25.11
N GLN A 6 36.18 7.79 25.12
CA GLN A 6 35.51 6.68 24.44
C GLN A 6 34.17 6.32 25.10
N GLU A 7 34.09 6.35 26.43
CA GLU A 7 32.83 6.18 27.18
C GLU A 7 31.87 7.37 27.02
N ARG A 8 32.38 8.61 26.97
CA ARG A 8 31.55 9.78 26.69
C ARG A 8 31.01 9.79 25.25
N SER A 9 31.81 9.35 24.27
CA SER A 9 31.37 9.25 22.87
C SER A 9 30.39 8.09 22.63
N SER A 10 30.54 6.95 23.33
CA SER A 10 29.57 5.85 23.26
C SER A 10 28.24 6.20 23.93
N SER A 11 28.28 6.88 25.08
CA SER A 11 27.09 7.40 25.76
C SER A 11 26.36 8.48 24.95
N GLN A 12 27.08 9.42 24.33
CA GLN A 12 26.50 10.41 23.43
C GLN A 12 25.88 9.78 22.18
N ARG A 13 26.51 8.74 21.61
CA ARG A 13 25.99 8.00 20.46
C ARG A 13 24.70 7.24 20.80
N GLY A 14 24.62 6.63 21.98
CA GLY A 14 23.40 5.99 22.48
C GLY A 14 22.24 6.99 22.67
N TRP A 15 22.53 8.16 23.25
CA TRP A 15 21.53 9.23 23.40
C TRP A 15 21.02 9.76 22.06
N GLN A 16 21.91 9.96 21.08
CA GLN A 16 21.51 10.37 19.73
C GLN A 16 20.66 9.32 19.01
N GLN A 17 21.03 8.04 19.12
CA GLN A 17 20.24 6.93 18.58
C GLN A 17 18.86 6.84 19.24
N PHE A 18 18.78 6.99 20.56
CA PHE A 18 17.51 7.02 21.29
C PHE A 18 16.62 8.16 20.80
N LYS A 19 17.14 9.39 20.71
CA LYS A 19 16.40 10.55 20.17
C LYS A 19 15.89 10.31 18.76
N PHE A 20 16.70 9.68 17.91
CA PHE A 20 16.33 9.38 16.53
C PHE A 20 15.21 8.34 16.45
N ILE A 21 15.30 7.25 17.22
CA ILE A 21 14.28 6.21 17.27
C ILE A 21 12.97 6.76 17.86
N SER A 22 13.05 7.51 18.97
CA SER A 22 11.87 8.13 19.58
C SER A 22 11.19 9.10 18.61
N GLY A 23 11.96 9.86 17.84
CA GLY A 23 11.43 10.76 16.81
C GLY A 23 10.64 10.01 15.74
N LYS A 24 11.16 8.88 15.24
CA LYS A 24 10.45 8.03 14.26
C LYS A 24 9.18 7.41 14.83
N LEU A 25 9.22 6.95 16.08
CA LEU A 25 8.04 6.40 16.76
C LEU A 25 6.95 7.46 16.93
N LEU A 26 7.30 8.67 17.39
CA LEU A 26 6.36 9.78 17.53
C LEU A 26 5.76 10.20 16.18
N PHE A 27 6.59 10.27 15.13
CA PHE A 27 6.13 10.55 13.77
C PHE A 27 5.15 9.48 13.27
N GLY A 28 5.46 8.20 13.51
CA GLY A 28 4.57 7.09 13.18
C GLY A 28 3.23 7.16 13.91
N LEU A 29 3.26 7.39 15.22
CA LEU A 29 2.06 7.55 16.04
C LEU A 29 1.21 8.74 15.60
N MET A 30 1.84 9.86 15.22
CA MET A 30 1.14 11.02 14.68
C MET A 30 0.36 10.69 13.40
N LEU A 31 0.96 9.92 12.48
CA LEU A 31 0.30 9.54 11.22
C LEU A 31 -0.79 8.47 11.41
N ILE A 32 -0.59 7.55 12.36
CA ILE A 32 -1.64 6.61 12.78
C ILE A 32 -2.80 7.38 13.39
N LEU A 33 -2.53 8.33 14.29
CA LEU A 33 -3.55 9.18 14.89
C LEU A 33 -4.30 9.98 13.81
N PHE A 34 -3.60 10.53 12.82
CA PHE A 34 -4.23 11.20 11.68
C PHE A 34 -5.19 10.29 10.92
N THR A 35 -4.79 9.05 10.65
CA THR A 35 -5.65 8.04 10.01
C THR A 35 -6.87 7.71 10.88
N VAL A 36 -6.67 7.52 12.19
CA VAL A 36 -7.75 7.21 13.14
C VAL A 36 -8.74 8.37 13.27
N LEU A 37 -8.27 9.61 13.34
CA LEU A 37 -9.13 10.80 13.37
C LEU A 37 -9.96 10.91 12.10
N TYR A 38 -9.36 10.65 10.93
CA TYR A 38 -10.11 10.60 9.68
C TYR A 38 -11.23 9.55 9.73
N LEU A 39 -10.93 8.33 10.20
CA LEU A 39 -11.93 7.28 10.34
C LEU A 39 -13.04 7.68 11.32
N TYR A 40 -12.69 8.29 12.45
CA TYR A 40 -13.65 8.73 13.46
C TYR A 40 -14.62 9.80 12.93
N PHE A 41 -14.10 10.82 12.24
CA PHE A 41 -14.92 11.96 11.78
C PHE A 41 -15.65 11.70 10.47
N TYR A 42 -15.04 11.01 9.51
CA TYR A 42 -15.57 10.86 8.15
C TYR A 42 -16.07 9.46 7.82
N ARG A 43 -15.57 8.41 8.49
CA ARG A 43 -15.87 7.00 8.19
C ARG A 43 -16.23 6.20 9.44
N ARG A 44 -17.20 6.72 10.19
CA ARG A 44 -17.61 6.15 11.49
C ARG A 44 -18.05 4.68 11.42
N SER A 45 -18.62 4.25 10.28
CA SER A 45 -18.94 2.84 10.04
C SER A 45 -17.71 1.94 10.06
N ILE A 46 -16.60 2.38 9.45
CA ILE A 46 -15.32 1.67 9.46
C ILE A 46 -14.69 1.73 10.84
N PHE A 47 -14.75 2.88 11.51
CA PHE A 47 -14.17 3.06 12.85
C PHE A 47 -14.86 2.20 13.93
N ASN A 48 -16.18 2.02 13.84
CA ASN A 48 -16.92 1.25 14.82
C ASN A 48 -16.86 -0.27 14.57
N ASP A 49 -16.34 -0.71 13.42
CA ASP A 49 -16.22 -2.11 13.06
C ASP A 49 -14.79 -2.62 13.31
N ASN A 50 -14.62 -3.42 14.35
CA ASN A 50 -13.34 -4.03 14.72
C ASN A 50 -12.77 -4.92 13.60
N ARG A 51 -13.61 -5.52 12.75
CA ARG A 51 -13.15 -6.33 11.61
C ARG A 51 -12.45 -5.43 10.59
N LEU A 52 -13.08 -4.31 10.22
CA LEU A 52 -12.53 -3.38 9.23
C LEU A 52 -11.28 -2.65 9.76
N LEU A 53 -11.26 -2.27 11.04
CA LEU A 53 -10.05 -1.75 11.69
C LEU A 53 -8.93 -2.80 11.73
N GLY A 54 -9.27 -4.05 12.05
CA GLY A 54 -8.34 -5.17 12.02
C GLY A 54 -7.74 -5.38 10.63
N MET A 55 -8.55 -5.25 9.58
CA MET A 55 -8.10 -5.33 8.19
C MET A 55 -7.06 -4.27 7.83
N ILE A 56 -7.36 -2.99 8.13
CA ILE A 56 -6.40 -1.89 7.90
C ILE A 56 -5.10 -2.15 8.66
N THR A 57 -5.22 -2.60 9.92
CA THR A 57 -4.06 -2.90 10.77
C THR A 57 -3.20 -4.03 10.21
N ILE A 58 -3.81 -5.14 9.77
CA ILE A 58 -3.08 -6.26 9.16
C ILE A 58 -2.39 -5.82 7.86
N ILE A 59 -3.04 -5.01 7.03
CA ILE A 59 -2.43 -4.47 5.80
C ILE A 59 -1.21 -3.62 6.13
N PHE A 60 -1.28 -2.77 7.17
CA PHE A 60 -0.14 -1.98 7.63
C PHE A 60 1.00 -2.88 8.13
N LEU A 61 0.69 -3.83 9.02
CA LEU A 61 1.67 -4.76 9.58
C LEU A 61 2.35 -5.61 8.50
N MET A 62 1.60 -6.06 7.51
CA MET A 62 2.14 -6.78 6.34
C MET A 62 3.20 -5.94 5.62
N HIS A 63 2.93 -4.65 5.39
CA HIS A 63 3.87 -3.76 4.71
C HIS A 63 5.08 -3.38 5.58
N PHE A 64 4.90 -3.25 6.89
CA PHE A 64 6.04 -3.11 7.82
C PHE A 64 6.93 -4.35 7.81
N ALA A 65 6.33 -5.55 7.82
CA ALA A 65 7.06 -6.80 7.75
C ALA A 65 7.83 -6.92 6.42
N LEU A 66 7.20 -6.61 5.28
CA LEU A 66 7.85 -6.60 3.97
C LEU A 66 9.02 -5.61 3.91
N ALA A 67 8.80 -4.38 4.40
CA ALA A 67 9.86 -3.37 4.45
C ALA A 67 11.02 -3.81 5.36
N TYR A 68 10.73 -4.44 6.50
CA TYR A 68 11.74 -5.00 7.39
C TYR A 68 12.52 -6.14 6.72
N VAL A 69 11.83 -7.06 6.03
CA VAL A 69 12.49 -8.17 5.33
C VAL A 69 13.40 -7.66 4.22
N ILE A 70 12.89 -6.79 3.34
CA ILE A 70 13.68 -6.24 2.22
C ILE A 70 14.88 -5.46 2.77
N LYS A 71 14.69 -4.58 3.74
CA LYS A 71 15.77 -3.75 4.28
C LYS A 71 16.89 -4.55 4.94
N ASN A 72 16.56 -5.62 5.68
CA ASN A 72 17.55 -6.34 6.51
C ASN A 72 18.09 -7.62 5.88
N PHE A 73 17.34 -8.24 4.97
CA PHE A 73 17.70 -9.53 4.37
C PHE A 73 18.04 -9.43 2.87
N THR A 74 17.79 -8.30 2.23
CA THR A 74 18.20 -8.08 0.84
C THR A 74 19.06 -6.82 0.70
N SER A 75 19.88 -6.78 -0.35
CA SER A 75 20.64 -5.57 -0.75
C SER A 75 19.88 -4.74 -1.78
N TRP A 76 18.57 -4.91 -1.87
CA TRP A 76 17.75 -4.25 -2.87
C TRP A 76 17.40 -2.82 -2.45
N PRO A 77 17.22 -1.93 -3.43
CA PRO A 77 16.81 -0.56 -3.15
C PRO A 77 15.41 -0.51 -2.51
N PRO A 78 15.12 0.44 -1.60
CA PRO A 78 13.80 0.58 -0.95
C PRO A 78 12.62 0.64 -1.93
N GLU A 79 12.84 1.16 -3.13
CA GLU A 79 11.87 1.29 -4.23
C GLU A 79 11.34 -0.05 -4.74
N THR A 80 11.96 -1.18 -4.36
CA THR A 80 11.49 -2.53 -4.66
C THR A 80 10.34 -2.97 -3.73
N ILE A 81 10.08 -2.28 -2.61
CA ILE A 81 8.95 -2.63 -1.74
C ILE A 81 7.63 -2.35 -2.51
N PRO A 82 6.72 -3.35 -2.66
CA PRO A 82 5.48 -3.20 -3.43
C PRO A 82 4.41 -2.44 -2.64
N ILE A 83 4.73 -1.21 -2.23
CA ILE A 83 3.90 -0.35 -1.36
C ILE A 83 2.53 -0.05 -1.94
N VAL A 84 2.38 -0.15 -3.26
CA VAL A 84 1.14 0.06 -4.00
C VAL A 84 0.06 -0.96 -3.62
N VAL A 85 0.44 -2.13 -3.11
CA VAL A 85 -0.50 -3.18 -2.69
C VAL A 85 -1.45 -2.67 -1.60
N ALA A 86 -0.94 -2.01 -0.55
CA ALA A 86 -1.77 -1.47 0.54
C ALA A 86 -2.88 -0.52 0.08
N PRO A 87 -2.58 0.64 -0.56
CA PRO A 87 -3.61 1.58 -0.98
C PRO A 87 -4.56 0.96 -2.00
N MET A 88 -4.08 0.08 -2.88
CA MET A 88 -4.92 -0.59 -3.87
C MET A 88 -5.89 -1.60 -3.21
N MET A 89 -5.43 -2.41 -2.26
CA MET A 89 -6.30 -3.32 -1.48
C MET A 89 -7.36 -2.54 -0.70
N LEU A 90 -6.95 -1.49 0.00
CA LEU A 90 -7.88 -0.66 0.78
C LEU A 90 -8.92 0.01 -0.12
N ALA A 91 -8.55 0.41 -1.34
CA ALA A 91 -9.48 1.02 -2.28
C ALA A 91 -10.52 0.03 -2.81
N MET A 92 -10.15 -1.24 -2.98
CA MET A 92 -11.06 -2.28 -3.47
C MET A 92 -11.94 -2.89 -2.36
N LEU A 93 -11.41 -3.00 -1.14
CA LEU A 93 -12.13 -3.60 0.00
C LEU A 93 -12.96 -2.59 0.80
N LEU A 94 -12.55 -1.31 0.83
CA LEU A 94 -13.24 -0.27 1.59
C LEU A 94 -13.74 0.82 0.64
N ASP A 95 -13.07 1.96 0.65
CA ASP A 95 -13.45 3.11 -0.15
C ASP A 95 -12.21 3.96 -0.49
N PHE A 96 -12.38 4.81 -1.50
CA PHE A 96 -11.32 5.69 -1.99
C PHE A 96 -10.70 6.57 -0.89
N GLY A 97 -11.51 7.18 -0.03
CA GLY A 97 -11.05 8.12 0.97
C GLY A 97 -10.18 7.44 2.04
N THR A 98 -10.65 6.30 2.54
CA THR A 98 -9.90 5.48 3.49
C THR A 98 -8.58 4.98 2.89
N ALA A 99 -8.62 4.50 1.64
CA ALA A 99 -7.44 4.04 0.93
C ALA A 99 -6.39 5.13 0.74
N PHE A 100 -6.83 6.33 0.35
CA PHE A 100 -5.94 7.47 0.12
C PHE A 100 -5.28 7.92 1.42
N ILE A 101 -6.05 8.19 2.48
CA ILE A 101 -5.51 8.65 3.76
C ILE A 101 -4.57 7.61 4.38
N SER A 102 -4.96 6.33 4.32
CA SER A 102 -4.15 5.24 4.83
C SER A 102 -2.87 5.05 4.00
N GLY A 103 -2.97 5.16 2.67
CA GLY A 103 -1.82 5.07 1.76
C GLY A 103 -0.83 6.20 1.94
N VAL A 104 -1.31 7.43 2.15
CA VAL A 104 -0.47 8.60 2.48
C VAL A 104 0.25 8.38 3.80
N SER A 105 -0.48 7.96 4.83
CA SER A 105 0.08 7.71 6.16
C SER A 105 1.14 6.61 6.10
N LEU A 106 0.82 5.46 5.49
CA LEU A 106 1.76 4.34 5.35
C LEU A 106 3.01 4.73 4.56
N SER A 107 2.86 5.50 3.47
CA SER A 107 3.97 6.02 2.67
C SER A 107 4.95 6.84 3.49
N LEU A 108 4.42 7.80 4.25
CA LEU A 108 5.23 8.69 5.09
C LEU A 108 5.92 7.92 6.22
N ILE A 109 5.21 6.99 6.88
CA ILE A 109 5.80 6.19 7.97
C ILE A 109 6.96 5.34 7.43
N LEU A 110 6.73 4.60 6.34
CA LEU A 110 7.76 3.74 5.77
C LEU A 110 8.95 4.52 5.22
N GLY A 111 8.70 5.66 4.56
CA GLY A 111 9.76 6.59 4.15
C GLY A 111 10.67 7.00 5.29
N SER A 112 10.09 7.32 6.45
CA SER A 112 10.86 7.62 7.66
C SER A 112 11.65 6.41 8.17
N VAL A 113 11.04 5.22 8.23
CA VAL A 113 11.68 3.97 8.70
C VAL A 113 12.84 3.55 7.78
N LEU A 114 12.71 3.77 6.48
CA LEU A 114 13.69 3.41 5.45
C LEU A 114 14.89 4.36 5.34
N GLY A 115 15.01 5.34 6.25
CA GLY A 115 16.16 6.25 6.31
C GLY A 115 15.84 7.68 5.91
N ASN A 116 14.55 8.06 5.95
CA ASN A 116 14.05 9.33 5.43
C ASN A 116 14.29 9.46 3.91
N ASP A 117 14.01 8.37 3.20
CA ASP A 117 14.14 8.32 1.74
C ASP A 117 12.97 9.08 1.10
N TYR A 118 13.26 10.30 0.66
CA TYR A 118 12.28 11.15 -0.03
C TYR A 118 11.87 10.56 -1.38
N THR A 119 12.79 9.93 -2.10
CA THR A 119 12.49 9.31 -3.41
C THR A 119 11.44 8.22 -3.24
N PHE A 120 11.66 7.31 -2.29
CA PHE A 120 10.69 6.27 -1.97
C PHE A 120 9.33 6.85 -1.56
N THR A 121 9.34 7.85 -0.67
CA THR A 121 8.11 8.44 -0.12
C THR A 121 7.25 9.10 -1.21
N PHE A 122 7.86 9.92 -2.07
CA PHE A 122 7.13 10.56 -3.16
C PHE A 122 6.68 9.56 -4.22
N MET A 123 7.49 8.55 -4.49
CA MET A 123 7.12 7.46 -5.39
C MET A 123 5.91 6.69 -4.87
N SER A 124 5.90 6.31 -3.60
CA SER A 124 4.78 5.59 -3.01
C SER A 124 3.51 6.43 -2.99
N LEU A 125 3.61 7.75 -2.75
CA LEU A 125 2.48 8.67 -2.81
C LEU A 125 1.89 8.79 -4.22
N ILE A 126 2.72 9.07 -5.22
CA ILE A 126 2.25 9.29 -6.59
C ILE A 126 1.71 7.98 -7.18
N VAL A 127 2.51 6.91 -7.13
CA VAL A 127 2.14 5.64 -7.74
C VAL A 127 1.00 4.97 -6.96
N GLY A 128 1.01 5.07 -5.63
CA GLY A 128 -0.11 4.60 -4.79
C GLY A 128 -1.41 5.32 -5.11
N SER A 129 -1.38 6.63 -5.33
CA SER A 129 -2.56 7.40 -5.77
C SER A 129 -3.07 6.94 -7.13
N VAL A 130 -2.17 6.78 -8.12
CA VAL A 130 -2.54 6.25 -9.44
C VAL A 130 -3.15 4.87 -9.34
N ALA A 131 -2.61 4.01 -8.48
CA ALA A 131 -3.16 2.68 -8.27
C ALA A 131 -4.58 2.72 -7.70
N ILE A 132 -4.85 3.57 -6.69
CA ILE A 132 -6.20 3.79 -6.17
C ILE A 132 -7.16 4.22 -7.29
N PHE A 133 -6.77 5.20 -8.11
CA PHE A 133 -7.62 5.67 -9.22
C PHE A 133 -7.85 4.57 -10.27
N SER A 134 -6.85 3.72 -10.48
CA SER A 134 -6.91 2.65 -11.48
C SER A 134 -7.89 1.55 -11.11
N VAL A 135 -8.16 1.34 -9.81
CA VAL A 135 -9.01 0.23 -9.32
C VAL A 135 -10.46 0.61 -9.06
N GLN A 136 -10.78 1.90 -8.95
CA GLN A 136 -12.14 2.38 -8.65
C GLN A 136 -13.24 1.84 -9.57
N LYS A 137 -12.91 1.36 -10.77
CA LYS A 137 -13.89 0.88 -11.76
C LYS A 137 -13.62 -0.56 -12.21
N ILE A 138 -12.80 -1.32 -11.48
CA ILE A 138 -12.51 -2.69 -11.89
C ILE A 138 -13.64 -3.62 -11.45
N ARG A 139 -14.35 -4.09 -12.45
CA ARG A 139 -15.43 -5.08 -12.43
C ARG A 139 -15.02 -6.40 -13.08
N ASN A 140 -14.08 -6.35 -14.04
CA ASN A 140 -13.70 -7.52 -14.83
C ASN A 140 -12.18 -7.69 -14.92
N ARG A 141 -11.70 -8.94 -15.11
CA ARG A 141 -10.28 -9.29 -15.29
C ARG A 141 -9.57 -8.46 -16.37
N LYS A 142 -10.28 -8.07 -17.44
CA LYS A 142 -9.73 -7.19 -18.50
C LYS A 142 -9.32 -5.81 -18.00
N GLN A 143 -9.98 -5.28 -16.97
CA GLN A 143 -9.67 -3.96 -16.41
C GLN A 143 -8.45 -4.01 -15.47
N MET A 144 -8.04 -5.19 -14.98
CA MET A 144 -6.77 -5.37 -14.27
C MET A 144 -5.57 -4.98 -15.16
N TYR A 145 -5.59 -5.35 -16.45
CA TYR A 145 -4.51 -4.98 -17.37
C TYR A 145 -4.38 -3.46 -17.56
N ARG A 146 -5.50 -2.72 -17.48
CA ARG A 146 -5.46 -1.25 -17.50
C ARG A 146 -4.80 -0.67 -16.26
N ALA A 147 -5.06 -1.26 -15.08
CA ALA A 147 -4.39 -0.86 -13.85
C ALA A 147 -2.87 -1.08 -13.91
N ILE A 148 -2.44 -2.25 -14.39
CA ILE A 148 -1.01 -2.54 -14.62
C ILE A 148 -0.38 -1.49 -15.55
N LEU A 149 -1.06 -1.12 -16.63
CA LEU A 149 -0.58 -0.11 -17.56
C LEU A 149 -0.44 1.28 -16.89
N TYR A 150 -1.45 1.73 -16.16
CA TYR A 150 -1.40 3.03 -15.48
C TYR A 150 -0.32 3.08 -14.39
N ILE A 151 -0.19 2.00 -13.60
CA ILE A 151 0.83 1.88 -12.55
C ILE A 151 2.24 1.83 -13.18
N THR A 152 2.42 1.11 -14.28
CA THR A 152 3.69 1.07 -15.03
C THR A 152 4.10 2.47 -15.51
N ILE A 153 3.17 3.22 -16.11
CA ILE A 153 3.42 4.58 -16.59
C ILE A 153 3.79 5.51 -15.41
N ALA A 154 3.08 5.40 -14.29
CA ALA A 154 3.37 6.19 -13.09
C ALA A 154 4.77 5.89 -12.55
N TYR A 155 5.13 4.60 -12.43
CA TYR A 155 6.47 4.20 -12.02
C TYR A 155 7.55 4.70 -12.97
N LEU A 156 7.34 4.61 -14.28
CA LEU A 156 8.28 5.11 -15.28
C LEU A 156 8.49 6.62 -15.15
N GLY A 157 7.39 7.37 -15.04
CA GLY A 157 7.43 8.83 -14.90
C GLY A 157 8.16 9.26 -13.63
N VAL A 158 7.80 8.70 -12.48
CA VAL A 158 8.45 9.02 -11.20
C VAL A 158 9.93 8.64 -11.20
N THR A 159 10.27 7.42 -11.66
CA THR A 159 11.67 6.96 -11.71
C THR A 159 12.51 7.85 -12.62
N SER A 160 11.94 8.28 -13.75
CA SER A 160 12.61 9.21 -14.67
C SER A 160 12.84 10.58 -14.03
N ILE A 161 11.81 11.15 -13.39
CA ILE A 161 11.90 12.47 -12.72
C ILE A 161 12.97 12.43 -11.62
N PHE A 162 12.90 11.45 -10.71
CA PHE A 162 13.88 11.36 -9.62
C PHE A 162 15.27 10.96 -10.11
N GLY A 163 15.37 10.16 -11.17
CA GLY A 163 16.64 9.87 -11.82
C GLY A 163 17.34 11.13 -12.34
N LEU A 164 16.58 12.01 -13.00
CA LEU A 164 17.06 13.31 -13.48
C LEU A 164 17.44 14.25 -12.34
N LEU A 165 16.63 14.34 -11.27
CA LEU A 165 16.91 15.18 -10.10
C LEU A 165 18.21 14.77 -9.38
N HIS A 166 18.56 13.48 -9.41
CA HIS A 166 19.78 12.95 -8.81
C HIS A 166 20.95 12.86 -9.80
N PHE A 167 20.83 13.46 -11.00
CA PHE A 167 21.86 13.43 -12.06
C PHE A 167 22.34 12.00 -12.41
N LYS A 168 21.44 11.00 -12.33
CA LYS A 168 21.76 9.61 -12.70
C LYS A 168 21.88 9.49 -14.23
N ALA A 169 22.76 8.59 -14.69
CA ALA A 169 22.86 8.28 -16.11
C ALA A 169 21.55 7.66 -16.62
N MET A 170 21.16 7.96 -17.87
CA MET A 170 19.91 7.42 -18.44
C MET A 170 19.86 5.90 -18.42
N GLN A 171 21.01 5.24 -18.59
CA GLN A 171 21.13 3.79 -18.50
C GLN A 171 20.81 3.26 -17.10
N ASP A 172 21.20 3.97 -16.05
CA ASP A 172 20.90 3.59 -14.66
C ASP A 172 19.42 3.79 -14.32
N ILE A 173 18.80 4.84 -14.85
CA ILE A 173 17.37 5.10 -14.67
C ILE A 173 16.57 3.97 -15.32
N PHE A 174 16.91 3.62 -16.57
CA PHE A 174 16.23 2.58 -17.31
C PHE A 174 16.44 1.20 -16.69
N SER A 175 17.67 0.86 -16.28
CA SER A 175 17.95 -0.42 -15.64
C SER A 175 17.20 -0.57 -14.32
N ASN A 176 17.20 0.46 -13.45
CA ASN A 176 16.43 0.44 -12.21
C ASN A 176 14.94 0.21 -12.49
N PHE A 177 14.37 0.95 -13.45
CA PHE A 177 12.99 0.79 -13.87
C PHE A 177 12.65 -0.65 -14.27
N VAL A 178 13.46 -1.23 -15.16
CA VAL A 178 13.20 -2.58 -15.69
C VAL A 178 13.34 -3.64 -14.60
N TYR A 179 14.37 -3.57 -13.75
CA TYR A 179 14.62 -4.62 -12.77
C TYR A 179 13.65 -4.57 -11.58
N TYR A 180 13.36 -3.38 -11.05
CA TYR A 180 12.62 -3.24 -9.80
C TYR A 180 11.19 -2.75 -10.01
N GLN A 181 11.03 -1.64 -10.73
CA GLN A 181 9.72 -0.97 -10.80
C GLN A 181 8.74 -1.65 -11.76
N ALA A 182 9.20 -2.14 -12.91
CA ALA A 182 8.35 -2.86 -13.86
C ALA A 182 7.81 -4.16 -13.24
N THR A 183 8.67 -4.87 -12.52
CA THR A 183 8.29 -6.06 -11.74
C THR A 183 7.21 -5.72 -10.71
N ASN A 184 7.39 -4.66 -9.95
CA ASN A 184 6.37 -4.19 -9.00
C ASN A 184 5.06 -3.76 -9.65
N ALA A 185 5.12 -3.09 -10.81
CA ALA A 185 3.94 -2.63 -11.53
C ALA A 185 3.03 -3.78 -12.00
N ILE A 186 3.62 -4.95 -12.28
CA ILE A 186 2.90 -6.16 -12.68
C ILE A 186 2.50 -6.98 -11.45
N LEU A 187 3.45 -7.26 -10.55
CA LEU A 187 3.23 -8.13 -9.40
C LEU A 187 2.24 -7.53 -8.41
N ALA A 188 2.31 -6.23 -8.12
CA ALA A 188 1.46 -5.63 -7.08
C ALA A 188 -0.04 -5.79 -7.42
N PRO A 189 -0.53 -5.39 -8.61
CA PRO A 189 -1.92 -5.66 -8.98
C PRO A 189 -2.29 -7.14 -8.93
N THR A 190 -1.44 -8.03 -9.44
CA THR A 190 -1.71 -9.48 -9.41
C THR A 190 -1.87 -10.01 -7.98
N VAL A 191 -0.99 -9.60 -7.07
CA VAL A 191 -1.07 -9.97 -5.65
C VAL A 191 -2.33 -9.42 -5.00
N VAL A 192 -2.72 -8.17 -5.31
CA VAL A 192 -3.96 -7.56 -4.80
C VAL A 192 -5.17 -8.42 -5.20
N PHE A 193 -5.30 -8.79 -6.48
CA PHE A 193 -6.40 -9.62 -6.95
C PHE A 193 -6.46 -11.00 -6.26
N LEU A 194 -5.29 -11.60 -5.98
CA LEU A 194 -5.23 -12.85 -5.24
C LEU A 194 -5.65 -12.68 -3.77
N LEU A 195 -5.19 -11.61 -3.12
CA LEU A 195 -5.43 -11.35 -1.71
C LEU A 195 -6.86 -10.87 -1.43
N ILE A 196 -7.52 -10.19 -2.35
CA ILE A 196 -8.90 -9.70 -2.16
C ILE A 196 -9.83 -10.84 -1.75
N GLY A 197 -9.86 -11.95 -2.49
CA GLY A 197 -10.76 -13.07 -2.16
C GLY A 197 -10.47 -13.72 -0.80
N ILE A 198 -9.23 -13.64 -0.31
CA ILE A 198 -8.86 -14.09 1.04
C ILE A 198 -9.39 -13.11 2.09
N PHE A 199 -9.18 -11.81 1.86
CA PHE A 199 -9.61 -10.75 2.78
C PHE A 199 -11.13 -10.60 2.84
N GLU A 200 -11.84 -10.73 1.73
CA GLU A 200 -13.31 -10.76 1.69
C GLU A 200 -13.87 -11.84 2.62
N LYS A 201 -13.32 -13.06 2.54
CA LYS A 201 -13.75 -14.18 3.40
C LYS A 201 -13.36 -14.01 4.87
N LEU A 202 -12.16 -13.48 5.15
CA LEU A 202 -11.67 -13.30 6.51
C LEU A 202 -12.40 -12.17 7.25
N PHE A 203 -12.80 -11.12 6.53
CA PHE A 203 -13.39 -9.90 7.11
C PHE A 203 -14.88 -9.73 6.82
N ASP A 204 -15.48 -10.64 6.05
CA ASP A 204 -16.90 -10.62 5.68
C ASP A 204 -17.29 -9.34 4.92
N VAL A 205 -16.47 -8.99 3.93
CA VAL A 205 -16.63 -7.80 3.09
C VAL A 205 -17.01 -8.24 1.68
N THR A 206 -18.04 -7.63 1.11
CA THR A 206 -18.44 -7.86 -0.29
C THR A 206 -17.84 -6.79 -1.20
N THR A 207 -16.96 -7.18 -2.13
CA THR A 207 -16.49 -6.27 -3.19
C THR A 207 -17.36 -6.32 -4.44
N ASP A 208 -17.18 -5.35 -5.34
CA ASP A 208 -17.81 -5.32 -6.67
C ASP A 208 -17.57 -6.62 -7.48
N ILE A 209 -16.45 -7.31 -7.24
CA ILE A 209 -16.14 -8.58 -7.92
C ILE A 209 -17.07 -9.68 -7.41
N THR A 210 -17.20 -9.83 -6.09
CA THR A 210 -18.11 -10.80 -5.48
C THR A 210 -19.58 -10.50 -5.84
N LEU A 211 -19.96 -9.22 -5.92
CA LEU A 211 -21.30 -8.83 -6.39
C LEU A 211 -21.56 -9.25 -7.84
N LEU A 212 -20.56 -9.14 -8.72
CA LEU A 212 -20.67 -9.61 -10.10
C LEU A 212 -20.72 -11.14 -10.21
N GLU A 213 -19.96 -11.85 -9.38
CA GLU A 213 -20.02 -13.32 -9.30
C GLU A 213 -21.40 -13.81 -8.81
N LEU A 214 -21.97 -13.14 -7.79
CA LEU A 214 -23.31 -13.45 -7.28
C LEU A 214 -24.44 -13.06 -8.25
N SER A 215 -24.21 -12.03 -9.08
CA SER A 215 -25.18 -11.56 -10.09
C SER A 215 -25.11 -12.34 -11.41
N ASP A 216 -24.22 -13.34 -11.53
CA ASP A 216 -24.17 -14.19 -12.72
C ASP A 216 -25.44 -15.04 -12.83
N LEU A 217 -26.26 -14.72 -13.83
CA LEU A 217 -27.54 -15.37 -14.10
C LEU A 217 -27.41 -16.87 -14.43
N ASN A 218 -26.19 -17.33 -14.72
CA ASN A 218 -25.91 -18.74 -14.93
C ASN A 218 -25.75 -19.53 -13.62
N HIS A 219 -25.73 -18.85 -12.47
CA HIS A 219 -25.64 -19.51 -11.19
C HIS A 219 -26.93 -20.32 -10.90
N PRO A 220 -26.83 -21.59 -10.48
CA PRO A 220 -28.00 -22.45 -10.27
C PRO A 220 -29.02 -21.85 -9.30
N LEU A 221 -28.56 -21.14 -8.25
CA LEU A 221 -29.44 -20.44 -7.30
C LEU A 221 -30.23 -19.29 -7.94
N ILE A 222 -29.63 -18.54 -8.86
CA ILE A 222 -30.29 -17.43 -9.57
C ILE A 222 -31.30 -17.97 -10.57
N LYS A 223 -30.96 -19.04 -11.28
CA LYS A 223 -31.87 -19.75 -12.18
C LYS A 223 -33.06 -20.34 -11.44
N ASP A 224 -32.85 -20.86 -10.24
CA ASP A 224 -33.94 -21.32 -9.37
C ASP A 224 -34.83 -20.17 -8.89
N LEU A 225 -34.24 -19.01 -8.59
CA LEU A 225 -34.97 -17.79 -8.20
C LEU A 225 -35.81 -17.22 -9.37
N SER A 226 -35.26 -17.18 -10.58
CA SER A 226 -36.00 -16.71 -11.76
C SER A 226 -37.15 -17.65 -12.15
N VAL A 227 -37.02 -18.94 -11.86
CA VAL A 227 -38.10 -19.93 -12.02
C VAL A 227 -39.16 -19.81 -10.91
N LYS A 228 -38.75 -19.60 -9.65
CA LYS A 228 -39.67 -19.58 -8.49
C LYS A 228 -40.35 -18.24 -8.24
N ALA A 229 -39.75 -17.12 -8.64
CA ALA A 229 -40.30 -15.78 -8.43
C ALA A 229 -40.05 -14.88 -9.66
N PRO A 230 -40.73 -15.14 -10.80
CA PRO A 230 -40.46 -14.46 -12.07
C PRO A 230 -40.84 -12.97 -12.09
N GLY A 231 -41.66 -12.51 -11.15
CA GLY A 231 -42.11 -11.10 -11.07
C GLY A 231 -41.23 -10.17 -10.23
N SER A 232 -40.24 -10.72 -9.50
CA SER A 232 -39.28 -9.96 -8.69
C SER A 232 -37.87 -9.95 -9.26
N PHE A 233 -37.72 -10.54 -10.46
CA PHE A 233 -36.47 -10.70 -11.18
C PHE A 233 -36.23 -9.56 -12.17
#